data_AF-A0A4Y2EUM5-F1
#
_entry.id   AF-A0A4Y2EUM5-F1
#
_cell.length_a   1.000
_cell.length_b   1.000
_cell.length_c   1.000
_cell.angle_alpha   90.00
_cell.angle_beta   90.00
_cell.angle_gamma   90.00
#
_symmetry.space_group_name_H-M   'P 1'
#
loop_
_entity.id
_entity.type
_entity.pdbx_description
1 polymer ?
#
loop_
_entity_poly.entity_id
_entity_poly.type
_entity_poly.pdbx_seq_one_letter_code
_entity_poly.pdbx_strand_id
1 'polypeptide(L)'
;MTPTNLTAESTPSGSCSNRWQVEQRFQELMTVFQLLHWNGSLKAMRERQCSRQEVVAHYSHRALDDDMRSQMALDWIAREQESPGVISRELTNAERELEAARLAGRELRFPKEKRDILMLACGQVNTVNGLS
;
A
#
# COMPACT_ATOMS: atom_id res chain seq x y z
N MET A 1 1.60 -21.97 62.99
CA MET A 1 1.45 -22.50 61.61
C MET A 1 0.23 -21.85 60.99
N THR A 2 0.44 -20.82 60.19
CA THR A 2 -0.42 -20.35 59.08
C THR A 2 0.40 -19.28 58.34
N PRO A 3 0.86 -19.52 57.10
CA PRO A 3 1.49 -18.46 56.32
C PRO A 3 0.41 -17.64 55.61
N THR A 4 0.44 -16.32 55.83
CA THR A 4 -0.38 -15.36 55.09
C THR A 4 0.08 -15.35 53.63
N ASN A 5 -0.82 -15.71 52.73
CA ASN A 5 -0.56 -15.79 51.29
C ASN A 5 -0.20 -14.40 50.72
N LEU A 6 0.96 -14.36 50.05
CA LEU A 6 1.41 -13.27 49.19
C LEU A 6 0.41 -13.10 48.04
N THR A 7 -0.19 -11.92 47.93
CA THR A 7 -0.92 -11.51 46.74
C THR A 7 0.11 -11.16 45.66
N ALA A 8 0.45 -12.15 44.85
CA ALA A 8 1.09 -11.93 43.57
C ALA A 8 0.00 -11.93 42.51
N GLU A 9 -0.37 -10.75 42.00
CA GLU A 9 -0.98 -10.68 40.67
C GLU A 9 -0.35 -9.55 39.87
N SER A 10 0.16 -9.97 38.73
CA SER A 10 1.14 -9.35 37.88
C SER A 10 0.48 -8.58 36.72
N THR A 11 1.08 -7.43 36.41
CA THR A 11 1.21 -6.77 35.09
C THR A 11 -0.02 -6.18 34.38
N PRO A 12 -0.01 -4.86 34.07
CA PRO A 12 -0.78 -4.30 32.97
C PRO A 12 0.04 -4.42 31.66
N SER A 13 -0.06 -5.54 30.96
CA SER A 13 0.58 -5.78 29.66
C SER A 13 -0.25 -5.26 28.45
N GLY A 14 -1.14 -4.28 28.66
CA GLY A 14 -2.12 -3.84 27.65
C GLY A 14 -1.75 -2.60 26.80
N SER A 15 -0.68 -1.86 27.11
CA SER A 15 -0.42 -0.57 26.42
C SER A 15 0.46 -0.66 25.16
N CYS A 16 1.33 -1.67 25.04
CA CYS A 16 2.18 -1.82 23.85
C CYS A 16 1.36 -2.25 22.64
N SER A 17 0.51 -3.28 22.75
CA SER A 17 -0.19 -3.87 21.60
C SER A 17 -1.06 -2.89 20.83
N ASN A 18 -1.76 -1.99 21.52
CA ASN A 18 -2.61 -0.99 20.87
C ASN A 18 -1.80 0.09 20.14
N ARG A 19 -0.67 0.52 20.72
CA ARG A 19 0.20 1.53 20.11
C ARG A 19 0.88 1.01 18.85
N TRP A 20 1.38 -0.23 18.88
CA TRP A 20 1.99 -0.86 17.69
C TRP A 20 0.98 -1.14 16.58
N GLN A 21 -0.26 -1.53 16.92
CA GLN A 21 -1.33 -1.68 15.94
C GLN A 21 -1.72 -0.37 15.28
N VAL A 22 -1.82 0.72 16.04
CA VAL A 22 -2.11 2.06 15.48
C VAL A 22 -0.95 2.53 14.60
N GLU A 23 0.30 2.32 15.02
CA GLU A 23 1.48 2.67 14.20
C GLU A 23 1.50 1.89 12.88
N GLN A 24 1.27 0.57 12.92
CA GLN A 24 1.22 -0.24 11.69
C GLN A 24 0.09 0.21 10.75
N ARG A 25 -1.10 0.49 11.29
CA ARG A 25 -2.23 1.03 10.50
C ARG A 25 -1.91 2.39 9.88
N PHE A 26 -1.22 3.26 10.61
CA PHE A 26 -0.83 4.57 10.07
C PHE A 26 0.14 4.41 8.91
N GLN A 27 1.12 3.52 9.04
CA GLN A 27 2.10 3.27 8.00
C GLN A 27 1.48 2.61 6.74
N GLU A 28 0.52 1.72 6.92
CA GLU A 28 -0.25 1.14 5.83
C GLU A 28 -1.09 2.22 5.12
N LEU A 29 -1.79 3.06 5.88
CA LEU A 29 -2.55 4.19 5.36
C LEU A 29 -1.65 5.15 4.57
N MET A 30 -0.47 5.47 5.09
CA MET A 30 0.51 6.30 4.39
C MET A 30 0.94 5.68 3.06
N THR A 31 1.20 4.37 3.03
CA THR A 31 1.55 3.65 1.79
C THR A 31 0.40 3.71 0.78
N VAL A 32 -0.85 3.50 1.21
CA VAL A 32 -2.04 3.63 0.37
C VAL A 32 -2.14 5.02 -0.23
N PHE A 33 -1.96 6.08 0.56
CA PHE A 33 -2.01 7.46 0.05
C PHE A 33 -0.90 7.75 -0.95
N GLN A 34 0.32 7.25 -0.71
CA GLN A 34 1.43 7.39 -1.67
C GLN A 34 1.12 6.69 -2.99
N LEU A 35 0.50 5.50 -2.96
CA LEU A 35 0.07 4.77 -4.15
C LEU A 35 -1.05 5.49 -4.90
N LEU A 36 -2.09 5.94 -4.20
CA LEU A 36 -3.21 6.71 -4.79
C LEU A 36 -2.74 8.04 -5.40
N HIS A 37 -1.69 8.63 -4.83
CA HIS A 37 -1.06 9.81 -5.41
C HIS A 37 -0.31 9.45 -6.68
N TRP A 38 0.53 8.42 -6.63
CA TRP A 38 1.37 7.97 -7.75
C TRP A 38 0.56 7.50 -8.95
N ASN A 39 -0.48 6.69 -8.74
CA ASN A 39 -1.36 6.25 -9.81
C ASN A 39 -2.41 7.33 -10.19
N GLY A 40 -2.37 8.55 -9.65
CA GLY A 40 -3.28 9.63 -10.01
C GLY A 40 -4.72 9.50 -9.51
N SER A 41 -5.09 8.44 -8.77
CA SER A 41 -6.45 8.30 -8.23
C SER A 41 -6.82 9.44 -7.27
N LEU A 42 -5.86 10.00 -6.50
CA LEU A 42 -6.12 11.20 -5.68
C LEU A 42 -6.52 12.41 -6.51
N LYS A 43 -5.91 12.59 -7.69
CA LYS A 43 -6.27 13.67 -8.61
C LYS A 43 -7.69 13.46 -9.13
N ALA A 44 -8.04 12.24 -9.54
CA ALA A 44 -9.38 11.90 -10.01
C ALA A 44 -10.46 12.06 -8.92
N MET A 45 -10.16 11.66 -7.68
CA MET A 45 -11.05 11.88 -6.53
C MET A 45 -11.28 13.37 -6.26
N ARG A 46 -10.21 14.17 -6.31
CA ARG A 46 -10.32 15.63 -6.18
C ARG A 46 -11.20 16.23 -7.28
N GLU A 47 -11.06 15.79 -8.52
CA GLU A 47 -11.88 16.25 -9.66
C GLU A 47 -13.37 15.88 -9.47
N ARG A 48 -13.65 14.74 -8.84
CA ARG A 48 -14.99 14.29 -8.43
C ARG A 48 -15.51 14.94 -7.15
N GLN A 49 -14.83 15.95 -6.62
CA GLN A 49 -15.19 16.66 -5.40
C GLN A 49 -15.21 15.79 -4.13
N CYS A 50 -14.44 14.69 -4.09
CA CYS A 50 -14.24 13.95 -2.84
C CYS A 50 -13.44 14.82 -1.86
N SER A 51 -13.98 15.02 -0.66
CA SER A 51 -13.31 15.77 0.40
C SER A 51 -12.16 14.95 1.01
N ARG A 52 -11.20 15.65 1.60
CA ARG A 52 -10.09 15.00 2.34
C ARG A 52 -10.60 14.07 3.45
N GLN A 53 -11.68 14.45 4.14
CA GLN A 53 -12.23 13.67 5.25
C GLN A 53 -12.86 12.37 4.74
N GLU A 54 -13.60 12.41 3.63
CA GLU A 54 -14.19 11.22 3.01
C GLU A 54 -13.11 10.24 2.54
N VAL A 55 -12.07 10.75 1.87
CA VAL A 55 -10.95 9.92 1.41
C VAL A 55 -10.23 9.27 2.59
N VAL A 56 -9.91 10.03 3.64
CA VAL A 56 -9.28 9.48 4.84
C VAL A 56 -10.17 8.43 5.50
N ALA A 57 -11.46 8.72 5.69
CA ALA A 57 -12.40 7.79 6.32
C ALA A 57 -12.51 6.47 5.55
N HIS A 58 -12.55 6.54 4.21
CA HIS A 58 -12.63 5.36 3.35
C HIS A 58 -11.42 4.44 3.45
N TYR A 59 -10.20 5.01 3.54
CA TYR A 59 -8.97 4.21 3.59
C TYR A 59 -8.47 3.91 5.01
N SER A 60 -8.98 4.56 6.05
CA SER A 60 -8.49 4.39 7.44
C SER A 60 -8.63 2.97 8.01
N HIS A 61 -9.53 2.16 7.44
CA HIS A 61 -9.77 0.78 7.87
C HIS A 61 -9.58 -0.24 6.73
N ARG A 62 -9.15 0.21 5.55
CA ARG A 62 -8.89 -0.68 4.42
C ARG A 62 -7.42 -1.02 4.38
N ALA A 63 -7.13 -2.32 4.43
CA ALA A 63 -5.80 -2.82 4.19
C ALA A 63 -5.43 -2.65 2.70
N LEU A 64 -4.14 -2.61 2.40
CA LEU A 64 -3.67 -2.76 1.03
C LEU A 64 -3.78 -4.23 0.62
N ASP A 65 -4.99 -4.62 0.23
CA ASP A 65 -5.37 -5.97 -0.17
C ASP A 65 -5.23 -6.20 -1.69
N ASP A 66 -5.49 -7.44 -2.09
CA ASP A 66 -5.36 -7.87 -3.48
C ASP A 66 -6.37 -7.17 -4.41
N ASP A 67 -7.54 -6.81 -3.89
CA ASP A 67 -8.55 -6.06 -4.65
C ASP A 67 -8.06 -4.65 -4.97
N MET A 68 -7.47 -3.96 -3.97
CA MET A 68 -6.87 -2.66 -4.20
C MET A 68 -5.71 -2.72 -5.19
N ARG A 69 -4.80 -3.70 -5.05
CA ARG A 69 -3.69 -3.90 -6.00
C ARG A 69 -4.21 -4.18 -7.41
N SER A 70 -5.23 -5.02 -7.54
CA SER A 70 -5.86 -5.35 -8.81
C SER A 70 -6.51 -4.13 -9.47
N GLN A 71 -7.23 -3.31 -8.69
CA GLN A 71 -7.82 -2.07 -9.21
C GLN A 71 -6.75 -1.09 -9.70
N MET A 72 -5.65 -0.94 -8.96
CA MET A 72 -4.53 -0.10 -9.40
C MET A 72 -3.83 -0.67 -10.64
N ALA A 73 -3.71 -2.00 -10.76
CA ALA A 73 -3.17 -2.64 -11.95
C ALA A 73 -4.05 -2.36 -13.18
N LEU A 74 -5.39 -2.42 -13.04
CA LEU A 74 -6.32 -2.04 -14.10
C LEU A 74 -6.15 -0.59 -14.56
N ASP A 75 -5.94 0.34 -13.62
CA ASP A 75 -5.65 1.75 -13.97
C ASP A 75 -4.38 1.88 -14.82
N TRP A 76 -3.35 1.08 -14.53
CA TRP A 76 -2.11 1.03 -15.32
C TRP A 76 -2.30 0.36 -16.68
N ILE A 77 -3.09 -0.70 -16.76
CA ILE A 77 -3.45 -1.36 -18.03
C ILE A 77 -4.19 -0.39 -18.95
N ALA A 78 -5.14 0.39 -18.43
CA ALA A 78 -5.84 1.41 -19.21
C ALA A 78 -4.86 2.43 -19.81
N ARG A 79 -3.84 2.85 -19.05
CA ARG A 79 -2.79 3.77 -19.53
C ARG A 79 -1.88 3.14 -20.57
N GLU A 80 -1.60 1.86 -20.47
CA GLU A 80 -0.81 1.14 -21.47
C GLU A 80 -1.50 1.15 -22.84
N GLN A 81 -2.85 1.09 -22.86
CA GLN A 81 -3.60 1.21 -24.10
C GLN A 81 -3.52 2.62 -24.71
N GLU A 82 -3.46 3.66 -23.88
CA GLU A 82 -3.32 5.06 -24.32
C GLU A 82 -1.87 5.42 -24.69
N SER A 83 -0.90 4.84 -23.99
CA SER A 83 0.53 5.11 -24.11
C SER A 83 1.33 3.80 -23.97
N PRO A 84 1.52 3.07 -25.09
CA PRO A 84 2.26 1.81 -25.07
C PRO A 84 3.67 1.96 -24.51
N GLY A 85 4.09 1.01 -23.68
CA GLY A 85 5.37 0.97 -22.99
C GLY A 85 5.41 1.72 -21.66
N VAL A 86 4.32 2.35 -21.21
CA VAL A 86 4.31 3.08 -19.93
C VAL A 86 4.52 2.14 -18.74
N ILE A 87 3.90 0.95 -18.73
CA ILE A 87 4.07 -0.01 -17.63
C ILE A 87 5.53 -0.47 -17.54
N SER A 88 6.15 -0.82 -18.67
CA SER A 88 7.56 -1.25 -18.71
C SER A 88 8.51 -0.15 -18.21
N ARG A 89 8.29 1.10 -18.63
CA ARG A 89 9.05 2.26 -18.18
C ARG A 89 8.89 2.48 -16.67
N GLU A 90 7.65 2.47 -16.17
CA GLU A 90 7.37 2.67 -14.75
C GLU A 90 7.88 1.52 -13.89
N LEU A 91 7.86 0.28 -14.39
CA LEU A 91 8.40 -0.88 -13.68
C LEU A 91 9.92 -0.73 -13.49
N THR A 92 10.62 -0.33 -14.56
CA THR A 92 12.06 -0.03 -14.49
C THR A 92 12.35 1.08 -13.47
N ASN A 93 11.51 2.12 -13.42
CA ASN A 93 11.65 3.20 -12.44
C ASN A 93 11.40 2.70 -11.01
N ALA A 94 10.37 1.88 -10.79
CA ALA A 94 10.04 1.31 -9.49
C ALA A 94 11.14 0.38 -8.96
N GLU A 95 11.76 -0.44 -9.82
CA GLU A 95 12.89 -1.29 -9.45
C GLU A 95 14.12 -0.48 -9.04
N ARG A 96 14.45 0.57 -9.79
CA ARG A 96 15.54 1.49 -9.44
C ARG A 96 15.28 2.22 -8.12
N GLU A 97 14.05 2.68 -7.91
CA GLU A 97 13.64 3.36 -6.68
C GLU A 97 13.72 2.40 -5.47
N LEU A 98 13.27 1.15 -5.63
CA LEU A 98 13.36 0.12 -4.61
C LEU A 98 14.81 -0.17 -4.23
N GLU A 99 15.69 -0.34 -5.21
CA GLU A 99 17.10 -0.60 -4.95
C GLU A 99 17.78 0.62 -4.29
N ALA A 100 17.51 1.83 -4.76
CA ALA A 100 18.02 3.05 -4.14
C ALA A 100 17.52 3.22 -2.69
N ALA A 101 16.26 2.88 -2.40
CA ALA A 101 15.74 2.88 -1.04
C ALA A 101 16.43 1.83 -0.17
N ARG A 102 16.66 0.62 -0.70
CA ARG A 102 17.36 -0.47 -0.01
C ARG A 102 18.78 -0.09 0.36
N LEU A 103 19.54 0.47 -0.59
CA LEU A 103 20.93 0.89 -0.37
C LEU A 103 21.03 2.05 0.64
N ALA A 104 20.03 2.93 0.67
CA ALA A 104 19.99 4.06 1.60
C ALA A 104 19.39 3.71 2.98
N GLY A 105 18.99 2.45 3.22
CA GLY A 105 18.32 2.04 4.47
C GLY A 105 16.97 2.74 4.69
N ARG A 106 16.30 3.17 3.62
CA ARG A 106 14.99 3.84 3.67
C ARG A 106 13.85 2.83 3.68
N GLU A 107 12.66 3.32 3.99
CA GLU A 107 11.43 2.53 3.95
C GLU A 107 11.19 1.91 2.57
N LEU A 108 10.86 0.61 2.55
CA LEU A 108 10.71 -0.19 1.32
C LEU A 108 9.27 -0.51 0.95
N ARG A 109 8.28 -0.21 1.81
CA ARG A 109 6.88 -0.60 1.58
C ARG A 109 6.35 -0.04 0.27
N PHE A 110 6.36 1.27 0.13
CA PHE A 110 5.90 1.94 -1.08
C PHE A 110 6.59 1.48 -2.38
N PRO A 111 7.94 1.48 -2.50
CA PRO A 111 8.57 1.06 -3.74
C PRO A 111 8.38 -0.44 -4.04
N LYS A 112 8.21 -1.30 -3.03
CA LYS A 112 7.81 -2.71 -3.23
C LYS A 112 6.41 -2.80 -3.82
N GLU A 113 5.43 -2.12 -3.21
CA GLU A 113 4.04 -2.15 -3.68
C GLU A 113 3.89 -1.59 -5.09
N LYS A 114 4.62 -0.51 -5.44
CA LYS A 114 4.68 0.00 -6.82
C LYS A 114 5.10 -1.10 -7.80
N ARG A 115 6.22 -1.77 -7.51
CA ARG A 115 6.76 -2.84 -8.36
C ARG A 115 5.75 -3.97 -8.48
N ASP A 116 5.15 -4.42 -7.38
CA ASP A 116 4.24 -5.56 -7.36
C ASP A 116 2.95 -5.28 -8.15
N ILE A 117 2.38 -4.07 -8.02
CA ILE A 117 1.23 -3.62 -8.84
C ILE A 117 1.57 -3.58 -10.34
N LEU A 118 2.75 -3.09 -10.71
CA LEU A 118 3.18 -3.03 -12.11
C LEU A 118 3.47 -4.41 -12.69
N MET A 119 4.06 -5.32 -11.90
CA MET A 119 4.24 -6.72 -12.31
C MET A 119 2.90 -7.41 -12.53
N LEU A 120 1.91 -7.17 -11.66
CA LEU A 120 0.55 -7.67 -11.82
C LEU A 120 -0.06 -7.14 -13.13
N ALA A 121 0.06 -5.84 -13.40
CA ALA A 121 -0.42 -5.23 -14.64
C ALA A 121 0.26 -5.83 -15.88
N CYS A 122 1.60 -5.95 -15.88
CA CYS A 122 2.37 -6.60 -16.95
C CYS A 122 1.90 -8.03 -17.22
N GLY A 123 1.70 -8.83 -16.18
CA GLY A 123 1.22 -10.21 -16.31
C GLY A 123 -0.15 -10.29 -16.99
N GLN A 124 -1.07 -9.39 -16.62
CA GLN A 124 -2.40 -9.33 -17.22
C GLN A 124 -2.36 -8.86 -18.69
N VAL A 125 -1.56 -7.84 -19.02
CA VAL A 125 -1.38 -7.39 -20.41
C VAL A 125 -0.83 -8.51 -21.29
N ASN A 126 0.19 -9.22 -20.83
CA ASN A 126 0.77 -10.34 -21.57
C ASN A 126 -0.23 -11.48 -21.79
N THR A 127 -1.11 -11.72 -20.80
CA THR A 127 -2.17 -12.72 -20.92
C THR A 127 -3.21 -12.29 -21.96
N VAL A 128 -3.64 -11.03 -21.96
CA VAL A 128 -4.59 -10.49 -22.94
C VAL A 128 -4.01 -10.50 -24.36
N ASN A 129 -2.76 -10.07 -24.50
CA ASN A 129 -2.09 -9.99 -25.80
C ASN A 129 -1.71 -11.38 -26.36
N GLY A 130 -1.42 -12.36 -25.50
CA GLY A 130 -1.14 -13.74 -25.92
C GLY A 130 -2.39 -14.54 -26.33
N LEU A 131 -3.58 -14.01 -26.04
CA LEU A 131 -4.88 -14.55 -26.47
C LEU A 131 -5.45 -13.84 -27.70
N SER A 132 -4.77 -12.80 -28.21
CA SER A 132 -5.19 -11.97 -29.35
C SER A 132 -4.50 -12.36 -30.66
#